data_AF-A0A7S0PYK9-F1
#
_entry.id   AF-A0A7S0PYK9-F1
#
_cell.length_a   1.000
_cell.length_b   1.000
_cell.length_c   1.000
_cell.angle_alpha   90.00
_cell.angle_beta   90.00
_cell.angle_gamma   90.00
#
_symmetry.space_group_name_H-M   'P 1'
#
loop_
_entity.id
_entity.type
_entity.pdbx_description
1 polymer ?
#
loop_
_entity_poly.entity_id
_entity_poly.type
_entity_poly.pdbx_seq_one_letter_code
_entity_poly.pdbx_strand_id
1 'polypeptide(L)'
;GVPSARHQPQMAMNRHTKPLLMVVATFHFMTSVSANVLTPVVPLSLKPAGRTPPVRMSAKILPVAYTGASVALLWRATQAAGRADVAALAAVSALAIVDLAPTSNAQLASAKRANSVAEPTTIAKKWKALVLLKIAGQLSGLLWIVGATGATGVLRGASGVLAANIAFWACGGADARHDASGLHEPLPARGAKVLAVVDVLVFALALTASLLPVGSIRRDMFTKYFAMGVIAGVFENVQNLVLGLLGRSPKQVTGEEDELSKTPRT
;
A
#
# COMPACT_ATOMS: atom_id res chain seq x y z
N GLY A 1 47.57 35.95 -36.20
CA GLY A 1 46.82 34.74 -36.57
C GLY A 1 45.59 34.66 -35.70
N VAL A 2 44.41 34.70 -36.31
CA VAL A 2 43.10 34.83 -35.63
C VAL A 2 42.63 33.46 -35.11
N PRO A 3 42.04 33.37 -33.90
CA PRO A 3 41.56 32.10 -33.35
C PRO A 3 40.27 31.65 -34.05
N SER A 4 40.28 30.41 -34.55
CA SER A 4 39.15 29.77 -35.22
C SER A 4 38.07 29.38 -34.21
N ALA A 5 36.94 30.09 -34.23
CA ALA A 5 35.75 29.76 -33.47
C ALA A 5 35.14 28.43 -33.94
N ARG A 6 35.07 27.43 -33.06
CA ARG A 6 34.32 26.19 -33.30
C ARG A 6 32.83 26.47 -33.16
N HIS A 7 32.15 26.41 -34.31
CA HIS A 7 30.70 26.30 -34.43
C HIS A 7 30.20 25.09 -33.62
N GLN A 8 29.36 25.33 -32.61
CA GLN A 8 28.52 24.28 -32.03
C GLN A 8 27.17 24.28 -32.76
N PRO A 9 26.71 23.14 -33.32
CA PRO A 9 25.41 23.07 -33.95
C PRO A 9 24.30 23.11 -32.90
N GLN A 10 23.41 24.09 -33.01
CA GLN A 10 22.12 24.11 -32.31
C GLN A 10 21.25 22.97 -32.83
N MET A 11 21.05 21.92 -32.03
CA MET A 11 20.00 20.94 -32.29
C MET A 11 18.65 21.49 -31.86
N ALA A 12 17.82 21.79 -32.85
CA ALA A 12 16.41 22.10 -32.70
C ALA A 12 15.67 20.89 -32.11
N MET A 13 15.26 21.01 -30.84
CA MET A 13 14.49 19.97 -30.15
C MET A 13 13.00 20.16 -30.44
N ASN A 14 12.51 19.34 -31.37
CA ASN A 14 11.13 19.30 -31.81
C ASN A 14 10.19 18.87 -30.67
N ARG A 15 9.18 19.70 -30.36
CA ARG A 15 8.24 19.49 -29.25
C ARG A 15 7.28 18.34 -29.57
N HIS A 16 7.50 17.18 -28.96
CA HIS A 16 6.54 16.07 -28.93
C HIS A 16 5.38 16.39 -27.97
N THR A 17 4.23 16.80 -28.52
CA THR A 17 2.96 17.09 -27.80
C THR A 17 2.09 15.86 -27.51
N LYS A 18 2.64 14.65 -27.46
CA LYS A 18 1.88 13.42 -27.18
C LYS A 18 1.83 12.91 -25.72
N PRO A 19 2.59 13.43 -24.71
CA PRO A 19 2.53 12.84 -23.36
C PRO A 19 1.27 13.23 -22.56
N LEU A 20 0.60 14.34 -22.90
CA LEU A 20 -0.52 14.87 -22.11
C LEU A 20 -1.78 13.99 -22.21
N LEU A 21 -2.05 13.44 -23.39
CA LEU A 21 -3.26 12.65 -23.65
C LEU A 21 -3.21 11.27 -22.98
N MET A 22 -2.01 10.74 -22.77
CA MET A 22 -1.79 9.48 -22.07
C MET A 22 -1.92 9.66 -20.54
N VAL A 23 -1.47 10.80 -19.99
CA VAL A 23 -1.61 11.15 -18.56
C VAL A 23 -3.08 11.24 -18.14
N VAL A 24 -3.92 11.85 -18.98
CA VAL A 24 -5.35 12.03 -18.71
C VAL A 24 -6.12 10.70 -18.77
N ALA A 25 -5.75 9.79 -19.69
CA ALA A 25 -6.35 8.46 -19.77
C ALA A 25 -6.02 7.57 -18.55
N THR A 26 -4.78 7.61 -18.05
CA THR A 26 -4.40 6.86 -16.84
C THR A 26 -5.06 7.44 -15.58
N PHE A 27 -5.22 8.76 -15.51
CA PHE A 27 -5.88 9.45 -14.40
C PHE A 27 -7.38 9.13 -14.34
N HIS A 28 -8.07 9.11 -15.49
CA HIS A 28 -9.46 8.68 -15.58
C HIS A 28 -9.65 7.19 -15.26
N PHE A 29 -8.71 6.33 -15.62
CA PHE A 29 -8.79 4.91 -15.25
C PHE A 29 -8.61 4.70 -13.74
N MET A 30 -7.63 5.35 -13.11
CA MET A 30 -7.44 5.22 -11.65
C MET A 30 -8.58 5.85 -10.84
N THR A 31 -9.11 6.99 -11.25
CA THR A 31 -10.28 7.61 -10.58
C THR A 31 -11.57 6.82 -10.81
N SER A 32 -11.76 6.21 -11.98
CA SER A 32 -12.93 5.38 -12.26
C SER A 32 -12.88 4.02 -11.52
N VAL A 33 -11.69 3.50 -11.23
CA VAL A 33 -11.50 2.33 -10.38
C VAL A 33 -11.77 2.67 -8.90
N SER A 34 -11.29 3.81 -8.37
CA SER A 34 -11.59 4.25 -7.00
C SER A 34 -13.07 4.62 -6.78
N ALA A 35 -13.79 5.10 -7.80
CA ALA A 35 -15.19 5.48 -7.64
C ALA A 35 -16.17 4.28 -7.62
N ASN A 36 -15.77 3.12 -8.16
CA ASN A 36 -16.66 1.95 -8.30
C ASN A 36 -16.22 0.73 -7.48
N VAL A 37 -15.04 0.76 -6.86
CA VAL A 37 -14.45 -0.42 -6.24
C VAL A 37 -13.71 0.03 -4.98
N LEU A 38 -14.16 -0.48 -3.81
CA LEU A 38 -13.45 -0.56 -2.52
C LEU A 38 -13.85 0.42 -1.41
N THR A 39 -15.05 0.21 -0.86
CA THR A 39 -15.13 -0.05 0.58
C THR A 39 -15.07 -1.56 0.82
N PRO A 40 -13.91 -2.19 1.04
CA PRO A 40 -13.89 -3.37 1.89
C PRO A 40 -14.16 -2.83 3.29
N VAL A 41 -15.44 -2.62 3.57
CA VAL A 41 -15.97 -2.53 4.93
C VAL A 41 -15.35 -3.70 5.67
N VAL A 42 -14.38 -3.46 6.55
CA VAL A 42 -14.12 -4.36 7.65
C VAL A 42 -15.34 -4.18 8.53
N PRO A 43 -16.29 -5.13 8.59
CA PRO A 43 -17.33 -5.04 9.60
C PRO A 43 -16.59 -5.11 10.95
N LEU A 44 -16.58 -4.01 11.69
CA LEU A 44 -16.47 -4.09 13.14
C LEU A 44 -17.74 -4.82 13.61
N SER A 45 -17.70 -6.15 13.54
CA SER A 45 -18.76 -7.00 14.06
C SER A 45 -18.75 -6.86 15.58
N LEU A 46 -19.60 -5.95 16.08
CA LEU A 46 -19.99 -5.87 17.48
C LEU A 46 -20.90 -7.08 17.78
N LYS A 47 -20.28 -8.25 17.98
CA LYS A 47 -20.96 -9.39 18.64
C LYS A 47 -20.75 -9.31 20.16
N PRO A 48 -21.76 -9.69 20.96
CA PRO A 48 -21.93 -9.21 22.32
C PRO A 48 -20.96 -9.85 23.32
N ALA A 49 -20.77 -9.11 24.41
CA ALA A 49 -19.90 -9.37 25.55
C ALA A 49 -20.06 -10.78 26.14
N GLY A 50 -18.94 -11.40 26.52
CA GLY A 50 -18.97 -12.65 27.29
C GLY A 50 -17.66 -13.44 27.40
N ARG A 51 -16.57 -13.04 26.75
CA ARG A 51 -15.25 -13.65 26.96
C ARG A 51 -14.21 -12.60 27.26
N THR A 52 -13.59 -12.70 28.43
CA THR A 52 -12.43 -11.91 28.84
C THR A 52 -11.39 -11.93 27.71
N PRO A 53 -10.94 -10.76 27.23
CA PRO A 53 -10.00 -10.72 26.12
C PRO A 53 -8.70 -11.39 26.56
N PRO A 54 -8.20 -12.41 25.83
CA PRO A 54 -6.91 -13.01 26.14
C PRO A 54 -5.83 -11.93 26.10
N VAL A 55 -4.94 -11.98 27.08
CA VAL A 55 -3.84 -11.04 27.31
C VAL A 55 -3.13 -10.74 25.98
N ARG A 56 -3.23 -9.48 25.53
CA ARG A 56 -2.61 -8.99 24.30
C ARG A 56 -1.09 -8.98 24.50
N MET A 57 -0.40 -10.05 24.12
CA MET A 57 1.05 -9.98 23.84
C MET A 57 1.28 -9.18 22.56
N SER A 58 1.13 -7.86 22.69
CA SER A 58 1.34 -6.88 21.64
C SER A 58 2.80 -6.93 21.19
N ALA A 59 3.04 -7.16 19.91
CA ALA A 59 4.36 -7.04 19.31
C ALA A 59 4.70 -5.55 19.17
N LYS A 60 5.07 -4.91 20.30
CA LYS A 60 5.42 -3.47 20.36
C LYS A 60 6.57 -3.08 19.42
N ILE A 61 7.30 -4.07 18.89
CA ILE A 61 8.46 -3.89 18.01
C ILE A 61 8.05 -3.41 16.61
N LEU A 62 6.94 -3.89 16.04
CA LEU A 62 6.57 -3.55 14.66
C LEU A 62 6.27 -2.06 14.46
N PRO A 63 5.41 -1.41 15.27
CA PRO A 63 5.19 0.02 15.13
C PRO A 63 6.48 0.83 15.28
N VAL A 64 7.36 0.45 16.20
CA VAL A 64 8.65 1.13 16.40
C VAL A 64 9.53 1.00 15.16
N ALA A 65 9.60 -0.17 14.53
CA ALA A 65 10.37 -0.38 13.30
C ALA A 65 9.85 0.45 12.13
N TYR A 66 8.53 0.45 11.89
CA TYR A 66 7.93 1.25 10.81
C TYR A 66 8.05 2.75 11.05
N THR A 67 7.85 3.22 12.28
CA THR A 67 8.04 4.63 12.66
C THR A 67 9.50 5.05 12.50
N GLY A 68 10.45 4.25 12.98
CA GLY A 68 11.88 4.52 12.82
C GLY A 68 12.29 4.60 11.35
N ALA A 69 11.82 3.67 10.52
CA ALA A 69 12.03 3.72 9.07
C ALA A 69 11.43 4.99 8.47
N SER A 70 10.18 5.33 8.79
CA SER A 70 9.52 6.54 8.29
C SER A 70 10.25 7.83 8.66
N VAL A 71 10.68 7.99 9.91
CA VAL A 71 11.48 9.15 10.35
C VAL A 71 12.77 9.24 9.54
N ALA A 72 13.48 8.12 9.34
CA ALA A 72 14.67 8.08 8.52
C ALA A 72 14.39 8.46 7.05
N LEU A 73 13.27 8.02 6.48
CA LEU A 73 12.86 8.37 5.13
C LEU A 73 12.53 9.87 4.99
N LEU A 74 11.83 10.46 5.96
CA LEU A 74 11.54 11.90 5.97
C LEU A 74 12.82 12.73 6.14
N TRP A 75 13.71 12.32 7.04
CA TRP A 75 15.03 12.95 7.18
C TRP A 75 15.86 12.90 5.89
N ARG A 76 15.71 11.83 5.10
CA ARG A 76 16.34 11.75 3.79
C ARG A 76 15.63 12.56 2.72
N ALA A 77 14.31 12.72 2.83
CA ALA A 77 13.55 13.57 1.94
C ALA A 77 14.01 15.03 2.03
N THR A 78 14.40 15.53 3.22
CA THR A 78 14.92 16.90 3.38
C THR A 78 16.28 17.11 2.73
N GLN A 79 17.03 16.03 2.47
CA GLN A 79 18.36 16.05 1.85
C GLN A 79 18.33 15.68 0.36
N ALA A 80 17.18 15.30 -0.18
CA ALA A 80 17.08 14.86 -1.56
C ALA A 80 17.13 16.06 -2.52
N ALA A 81 17.98 15.97 -3.54
CA ALA A 81 18.16 17.03 -4.53
C ALA A 81 16.97 17.15 -5.52
N GLY A 82 16.25 16.06 -5.77
CA GLY A 82 15.18 15.98 -6.77
C GLY A 82 13.78 15.94 -6.15
N ARG A 83 12.86 16.77 -6.67
CA ARG A 83 11.45 16.80 -6.20
C ARG A 83 10.73 15.44 -6.31
N ALA A 84 11.01 14.67 -7.36
CA ALA A 84 10.46 13.31 -7.50
C ALA A 84 10.96 12.37 -6.40
N ASP A 85 12.22 12.48 -6.00
CA ASP A 85 12.80 11.64 -4.96
C ASP A 85 12.24 12.00 -3.59
N VAL A 86 12.07 13.30 -3.31
CA VAL A 86 11.34 13.81 -2.13
C VAL A 86 9.93 13.21 -2.09
N ALA A 87 9.20 13.26 -3.20
CA ALA A 87 7.84 12.73 -3.28
C ALA A 87 7.78 11.22 -3.05
N ALA A 88 8.71 10.45 -3.62
CA ALA A 88 8.79 9.00 -3.41
C ALA A 88 9.10 8.65 -1.94
N LEU A 89 10.08 9.34 -1.33
CA LEU A 89 10.44 9.13 0.08
C LEU A 89 9.30 9.49 1.02
N ALA A 90 8.64 10.63 0.78
CA ALA A 90 7.47 11.06 1.56
C ALA A 90 6.30 10.08 1.40
N ALA A 91 6.03 9.60 0.18
CA ALA A 91 4.97 8.63 -0.08
C ALA A 91 5.22 7.30 0.62
N VAL A 92 6.44 6.74 0.52
CA VAL A 92 6.79 5.48 1.22
C VAL A 92 6.79 5.66 2.73
N SER A 93 7.22 6.83 3.24
CA SER A 93 7.12 7.15 4.65
C SER A 93 5.65 7.14 5.14
N ALA A 94 4.75 7.80 4.39
CA ALA A 94 3.33 7.80 4.71
C ALA A 94 2.73 6.39 4.64
N LEU A 95 3.07 5.61 3.61
CA LEU A 95 2.70 4.19 3.47
C LEU A 95 3.12 3.39 4.70
N ALA A 96 4.36 3.56 5.17
CA ALA A 96 4.90 2.82 6.30
C ALA A 96 4.11 3.05 7.60
N ILE A 97 3.75 4.31 7.91
CA ILE A 97 3.05 4.65 9.16
C ILE A 97 1.55 4.39 9.06
N VAL A 98 0.91 4.83 7.97
CA VAL A 98 -0.55 4.93 7.90
C VAL A 98 -1.19 3.63 7.44
N ASP A 99 -0.47 2.83 6.65
CA ASP A 99 -0.99 1.56 6.15
C ASP A 99 -0.19 0.36 6.70
N LEU A 100 1.11 0.27 6.41
CA LEU A 100 1.87 -0.94 6.70
C LEU A 100 1.93 -1.27 8.19
N ALA A 101 2.21 -0.28 9.04
CA ALA A 101 2.27 -0.48 10.49
C ALA A 101 0.95 -1.00 11.09
N PRO A 102 -0.20 -0.33 10.93
CA PRO A 102 -1.46 -0.81 11.49
C PRO A 102 -1.90 -2.13 10.85
N THR A 103 -1.78 -2.27 9.53
CA THR A 103 -2.18 -3.49 8.81
C THR A 103 -1.33 -4.69 9.24
N SER A 104 0.00 -4.55 9.30
CA SER A 104 0.91 -5.62 9.75
C SER A 104 0.64 -6.03 11.19
N ASN A 105 0.41 -5.07 12.08
CA ASN A 105 0.12 -5.35 13.49
C ASN A 105 -1.22 -6.07 13.65
N ALA A 106 -2.26 -5.65 12.93
CA ALA A 106 -3.57 -6.30 12.94
C ALA A 106 -3.49 -7.74 12.38
N GLN A 107 -2.81 -7.93 11.25
CA GLN A 107 -2.60 -9.24 10.63
C GLN A 107 -1.80 -10.18 11.53
N LEU A 108 -0.73 -9.70 12.17
CA LEU A 108 0.06 -10.52 13.10
C LEU A 108 -0.74 -10.89 14.35
N ALA A 109 -1.52 -9.95 14.90
CA ALA A 109 -2.37 -10.23 16.05
C ALA A 109 -3.44 -11.27 15.71
N SER A 110 -4.06 -11.17 14.54
CA SER A 110 -5.00 -12.16 13.99
C SER A 110 -4.32 -13.53 13.85
N ALA A 111 -3.15 -13.59 13.23
CA ALA A 111 -2.39 -14.82 13.04
C ALA A 111 -2.00 -15.49 14.36
N LYS A 112 -1.61 -14.72 15.37
CA LYS A 112 -1.31 -15.24 16.72
C LYS A 112 -2.55 -15.87 17.37
N ARG A 113 -3.71 -15.24 17.25
CA ARG A 113 -4.98 -15.75 17.79
C ARG A 113 -5.46 -17.02 17.08
N ALA A 114 -5.42 -17.01 15.75
CA ALA A 114 -5.75 -18.19 14.96
C ALA A 114 -4.85 -19.39 15.33
N ASN A 115 -3.57 -19.12 15.61
CA ASN A 115 -2.60 -20.15 15.97
C ASN A 115 -2.56 -20.49 17.47
N SER A 116 -3.35 -19.84 18.33
CA SER A 116 -3.40 -20.13 19.78
C SER A 116 -4.54 -21.08 20.18
N VAL A 117 -5.33 -21.56 19.21
CA VAL A 117 -6.34 -22.62 19.44
C VAL A 117 -5.60 -23.93 19.73
N ALA A 118 -6.15 -24.77 20.64
CA ALA A 118 -5.52 -26.01 21.12
C ALA A 118 -5.00 -26.91 19.98
N GLU A 119 -5.72 -26.95 18.86
CA GLU A 119 -5.29 -27.59 17.61
C GLU A 119 -5.39 -26.58 16.46
N PRO A 120 -4.29 -25.90 16.09
CA PRO A 120 -4.32 -24.92 15.02
C PRO A 120 -4.44 -25.62 13.66
N THR A 121 -5.42 -25.19 12.88
CA THR A 121 -5.66 -25.70 11.53
C THR A 121 -4.47 -25.45 10.60
N THR A 122 -4.35 -26.22 9.53
CA THR A 122 -3.34 -26.01 8.48
C THR A 122 -3.43 -24.61 7.87
N ILE A 123 -4.66 -24.07 7.75
CA ILE A 123 -4.93 -22.72 7.26
C ILE A 123 -4.40 -21.66 8.23
N ALA A 124 -4.59 -21.82 9.54
CA ALA A 124 -4.06 -20.89 10.55
C ALA A 124 -2.52 -20.85 10.54
N LYS A 125 -1.87 -22.02 10.40
CA LYS A 125 -0.40 -22.10 10.24
C LYS A 125 0.07 -21.41 8.96
N LYS A 126 -0.61 -21.64 7.83
CA LYS A 126 -0.35 -20.98 6.55
C LYS A 126 -0.50 -19.46 6.67
N TRP A 127 -1.59 -18.98 7.27
CA TRP A 127 -1.83 -17.55 7.50
C TRP A 127 -0.69 -16.89 8.26
N LYS A 128 -0.26 -17.48 9.38
CA LYS A 128 0.86 -16.97 10.17
C LYS A 128 2.15 -16.92 9.36
N ALA A 129 2.47 -17.97 8.62
CA ALA A 129 3.66 -18.01 7.77
C ALA A 129 3.64 -16.91 6.70
N LEU A 130 2.51 -16.72 6.02
CA LEU A 130 2.34 -15.69 4.99
C LEU A 130 2.43 -14.28 5.56
N VAL A 131 1.82 -14.01 6.72
CA VAL A 131 1.91 -12.72 7.39
C VAL A 131 3.34 -12.41 7.81
N LEU A 132 4.07 -13.39 8.37
CA LEU A 132 5.47 -13.21 8.73
C LEU A 132 6.37 -12.97 7.51
N LEU A 133 6.16 -13.74 6.43
CA LEU A 133 6.88 -13.55 5.16
C LEU A 133 6.66 -12.14 4.60
N LYS A 134 5.40 -11.68 4.57
CA LYS A 134 5.04 -10.34 4.14
C LYS A 134 5.75 -9.26 4.96
N ILE A 135 5.62 -9.33 6.30
CA ILE A 135 6.22 -8.35 7.22
C ILE A 135 7.74 -8.33 7.07
N ALA A 136 8.39 -9.50 6.99
CA ALA A 136 9.83 -9.59 6.78
C ALA A 136 10.23 -8.93 5.45
N GLY A 137 9.55 -9.24 4.35
CA GLY A 137 9.82 -8.64 3.05
C GLY A 137 9.62 -7.12 3.03
N GLN A 138 8.56 -6.61 3.66
CA GLN A 138 8.30 -5.18 3.80
C GLN A 138 9.40 -4.48 4.61
N LEU A 139 9.81 -5.05 5.75
CA LEU A 139 10.88 -4.49 6.57
C LEU A 139 12.24 -4.52 5.86
N SER A 140 12.56 -5.61 5.14
CA SER A 140 13.77 -5.68 4.32
C SER A 140 13.76 -4.64 3.21
N GLY A 141 12.62 -4.43 2.54
CA GLY A 141 12.45 -3.38 1.54
C GLY A 141 12.67 -1.98 2.15
N LEU A 142 12.05 -1.68 3.28
CA LEU A 142 12.23 -0.40 3.97
C LEU A 142 13.67 -0.17 4.43
N LEU A 143 14.32 -1.20 4.99
CA LEU A 143 15.73 -1.13 5.39
C LEU A 143 16.63 -0.86 4.19
N TRP A 144 16.35 -1.48 3.05
CA TRP A 144 17.05 -1.20 1.79
C TRP A 144 16.86 0.26 1.37
N ILE A 145 15.64 0.79 1.45
CA ILE A 145 15.40 2.19 1.13
C ILE A 145 16.22 3.07 2.06
N VAL A 146 16.18 2.85 3.37
CA VAL A 146 16.93 3.64 4.37
C VAL A 146 18.43 3.65 4.08
N GLY A 147 19.02 2.48 3.77
CA GLY A 147 20.45 2.34 3.46
C GLY A 147 20.87 2.76 2.04
N ALA A 148 19.92 3.00 1.13
CA ALA A 148 20.25 3.35 -0.26
C ALA A 148 20.92 4.73 -0.36
N THR A 149 22.07 4.83 -1.03
CA THR A 149 22.77 6.12 -1.22
C THR A 149 22.22 6.98 -2.36
N GLY A 150 21.33 6.43 -3.19
CA GLY A 150 20.79 7.15 -4.35
C GLY A 150 19.32 6.84 -4.64
N ALA A 151 18.71 7.70 -5.45
CA ALA A 151 17.31 7.62 -5.84
C ALA A 151 16.91 6.28 -6.48
N THR A 152 17.84 5.63 -7.19
CA THR A 152 17.57 4.32 -7.80
C THR A 152 17.39 3.25 -6.73
N GLY A 153 18.18 3.29 -5.66
CA GLY A 153 18.05 2.37 -4.54
C GLY A 153 16.75 2.56 -3.77
N VAL A 154 16.27 3.80 -3.66
CA VAL A 154 14.97 4.12 -3.06
C VAL A 154 13.83 3.44 -3.82
N LEU A 155 13.78 3.60 -5.14
CA LEU A 155 12.74 3.00 -5.98
C LEU A 155 12.82 1.46 -6.01
N ARG A 156 14.03 0.88 -5.99
CA ARG A 156 14.22 -0.57 -5.86
C ARG A 156 13.70 -1.08 -4.52
N GLY A 157 14.06 -0.43 -3.41
CA GLY A 157 13.57 -0.82 -2.09
C GLY A 157 12.04 -0.70 -1.99
N ALA A 158 11.46 0.37 -2.55
CA ALA A 158 10.00 0.55 -2.62
C ALA A 158 9.33 -0.56 -3.44
N SER A 159 9.91 -0.94 -4.59
CA SER A 159 9.43 -2.10 -5.36
C SER A 159 9.53 -3.40 -4.56
N GLY A 160 10.56 -3.56 -3.71
CA GLY A 160 10.69 -4.70 -2.80
C GLY A 160 9.57 -4.78 -1.76
N VAL A 161 9.18 -3.63 -1.18
CA VAL A 161 8.04 -3.54 -0.25
C VAL A 161 6.75 -4.01 -0.93
N LEU A 162 6.49 -3.54 -2.16
CA LEU A 162 5.28 -3.92 -2.91
C LEU A 162 5.34 -5.36 -3.43
N ALA A 163 6.51 -5.85 -3.79
CA ALA A 163 6.71 -7.25 -4.15
C ALA A 163 6.33 -8.19 -2.99
N ALA A 164 6.59 -7.80 -1.74
CA ALA A 164 6.16 -8.57 -0.57
C ALA A 164 4.62 -8.64 -0.45
N ASN A 165 3.89 -7.58 -0.80
CA ASN A 165 2.42 -7.61 -0.88
C ASN A 165 1.94 -8.55 -1.98
N ILE A 166 2.52 -8.43 -3.18
CA ILE A 166 2.17 -9.28 -4.33
C ILE A 166 2.41 -10.75 -3.99
N ALA A 167 3.57 -11.08 -3.43
CA ALA A 167 3.91 -12.44 -3.02
C ALA A 167 2.93 -12.99 -1.98
N PHE A 168 2.53 -12.16 -1.01
CA PHE A 168 1.52 -12.53 -0.01
C PHE A 168 0.18 -12.89 -0.66
N TRP A 169 -0.31 -12.10 -1.62
CA TRP A 169 -1.54 -12.40 -2.33
C TRP A 169 -1.41 -13.62 -3.24
N ALA A 170 -0.31 -13.72 -3.99
CA ALA A 170 -0.03 -14.82 -4.89
C ALA A 170 0.06 -16.17 -4.17
N CYS A 171 0.58 -16.20 -2.95
CA CYS A 171 0.67 -17.40 -2.12
C CYS A 171 -0.66 -17.76 -1.39
N GLY A 172 -1.76 -17.07 -1.71
CA GLY A 172 -3.08 -17.35 -1.16
C GLY A 172 -3.36 -16.66 0.17
N GLY A 173 -2.77 -15.50 0.44
CA GLY A 173 -3.06 -14.70 1.64
C GLY A 173 -4.53 -14.29 1.76
N ALA A 174 -5.22 -14.10 0.63
CA ALA A 174 -6.65 -13.79 0.61
C ALA A 174 -7.52 -14.95 1.12
N ASP A 175 -7.21 -16.16 0.69
CA ASP A 175 -7.92 -17.38 1.07
C ASP A 175 -7.59 -17.79 2.51
N ALA A 176 -6.33 -17.65 2.93
CA ALA A 176 -5.91 -18.01 4.28
C ALA A 176 -6.24 -16.96 5.35
N ARG A 177 -6.93 -15.86 5.02
CA ARG A 177 -7.15 -14.74 5.95
C ARG A 177 -7.94 -15.17 7.19
N HIS A 178 -7.53 -14.64 8.33
CA HIS A 178 -8.30 -14.68 9.57
C HIS A 178 -8.67 -13.26 10.03
N ASP A 179 -9.75 -13.16 10.78
CA ASP A 179 -10.31 -11.90 11.27
C ASP A 179 -9.63 -11.42 12.57
N ALA A 180 -10.20 -10.39 13.21
CA ALA A 180 -9.74 -9.91 14.51
C ALA A 180 -10.01 -10.88 15.66
N SER A 181 -10.92 -11.84 15.52
CA SER A 181 -11.17 -12.88 16.54
C SER A 181 -10.31 -14.15 16.35
N GLY A 182 -9.63 -14.26 15.21
CA GLY A 182 -8.85 -15.45 14.84
C GLY A 182 -9.70 -16.51 14.12
N LEU A 183 -10.91 -16.16 13.67
CA LEU A 183 -11.76 -17.00 12.82
C LEU A 183 -11.34 -16.84 11.36
N HIS A 184 -11.51 -17.92 10.59
CA HIS A 184 -11.22 -17.92 9.15
C HIS A 184 -12.25 -17.05 8.43
N GLU A 185 -11.76 -16.01 7.74
CA GLU A 185 -12.59 -15.03 7.03
C GLU A 185 -11.89 -14.68 5.70
N PRO A 186 -12.05 -15.53 4.67
CA PRO A 186 -11.41 -15.32 3.38
C PRO A 186 -11.94 -14.03 2.72
N LEU A 187 -11.07 -13.32 1.99
CA LEU A 187 -11.54 -12.20 1.17
C LEU A 187 -12.38 -12.73 0.00
N PRO A 188 -13.49 -12.04 -0.35
CA PRO A 188 -14.14 -12.26 -1.63
C PRO A 188 -13.14 -12.12 -2.79
N ALA A 189 -13.19 -13.06 -3.74
CA ALA A 189 -12.22 -13.14 -4.85
C ALA A 189 -12.09 -11.81 -5.63
N ARG A 190 -13.19 -11.08 -5.80
CA ARG A 190 -13.19 -9.76 -6.46
C ARG A 190 -12.35 -8.75 -5.68
N GLY A 191 -12.49 -8.68 -4.36
CA GLY A 191 -11.72 -7.77 -3.51
C GLY A 191 -10.23 -8.11 -3.52
N ALA A 192 -9.90 -9.40 -3.38
CA ALA A 192 -8.53 -9.88 -3.47
C ALA A 192 -7.87 -9.54 -4.82
N LYS A 193 -8.61 -9.73 -5.93
CA LYS A 193 -8.12 -9.43 -7.28
C LYS A 193 -7.83 -7.94 -7.45
N VAL A 194 -8.68 -7.05 -6.96
CA VAL A 194 -8.46 -5.60 -7.10
C VAL A 194 -7.23 -5.17 -6.32
N LEU A 195 -7.10 -5.60 -5.06
CA LEU A 195 -5.93 -5.29 -4.23
C LEU A 195 -4.63 -5.77 -4.91
N ALA A 196 -4.63 -6.99 -5.43
CA ALA A 196 -3.49 -7.53 -6.15
C ALA A 196 -3.16 -6.73 -7.42
N VAL A 197 -4.16 -6.30 -8.19
CA VAL A 197 -3.94 -5.47 -9.39
C VAL A 197 -3.34 -4.11 -9.03
N VAL A 198 -3.86 -3.45 -7.99
CA VAL A 198 -3.31 -2.16 -7.53
C VAL A 198 -1.86 -2.32 -7.08
N ASP A 199 -1.56 -3.33 -6.26
CA ASP A 199 -0.18 -3.63 -5.81
C ASP A 199 0.75 -3.87 -7.02
N VAL A 200 0.32 -4.64 -8.02
CA VAL A 200 1.09 -4.92 -9.25
C VAL A 200 1.34 -3.64 -10.06
N LEU A 201 0.33 -2.78 -10.21
CA LEU A 201 0.49 -1.52 -10.95
C LEU A 201 1.48 -0.60 -10.26
N VAL A 202 1.33 -0.37 -8.95
CA VAL A 202 2.24 0.51 -8.19
C VAL A 202 3.66 -0.09 -8.15
N PHE A 203 3.78 -1.42 -8.04
CA PHE A 203 5.05 -2.13 -8.15
C PHE A 203 5.71 -1.91 -9.50
N ALA A 204 4.98 -2.08 -10.60
CA ALA A 204 5.50 -1.91 -11.95
C ALA A 204 5.97 -0.47 -12.19
N LEU A 205 5.26 0.53 -11.66
CA LEU A 205 5.68 1.93 -11.71
C LEU A 205 7.01 2.16 -10.96
N ALA A 206 7.12 1.66 -9.72
CA ALA A 206 8.36 1.76 -8.93
C ALA A 206 9.54 1.06 -9.61
N LEU A 207 9.32 -0.17 -10.07
CA LEU A 207 10.35 -0.98 -10.74
C LEU A 207 10.80 -0.31 -12.03
N THR A 208 9.87 0.11 -12.89
CA THR A 208 10.19 0.80 -14.16
C THR A 208 10.96 2.10 -13.89
N ALA A 209 10.52 2.91 -12.92
CA ALA A 209 11.25 4.12 -12.51
C ALA A 209 12.69 3.80 -12.07
N SER A 210 12.90 2.67 -11.38
CA SER A 210 14.21 2.22 -10.92
C SER A 210 15.15 1.77 -12.03
N LEU A 211 14.62 1.33 -13.17
CA LEU A 211 15.39 0.89 -14.33
C LEU A 211 15.75 2.04 -15.27
N LEU A 212 15.11 3.20 -15.11
CA LEU A 212 15.33 4.37 -15.97
C LEU A 212 16.50 5.24 -15.46
N PRO A 213 17.25 5.90 -16.36
CA PRO A 213 18.34 6.80 -15.99
C PRO A 213 17.89 7.92 -15.06
N VAL A 214 18.71 8.24 -14.07
CA VAL A 214 18.51 9.38 -13.16
C VAL A 214 18.44 10.68 -13.98
N GLY A 215 17.51 11.57 -13.65
CA GLY A 215 17.31 12.84 -14.37
C GLY A 215 16.48 12.73 -15.65
N SER A 216 16.14 11.53 -16.11
CA SER A 216 15.26 11.38 -17.28
C SER A 216 13.81 11.78 -16.96
N ILE A 217 13.15 12.47 -17.90
CA ILE A 217 11.73 12.88 -17.78
C ILE A 217 10.83 11.66 -17.53
N ARG A 218 11.10 10.54 -18.20
CA ARG A 218 10.33 9.30 -18.03
C ARG A 218 10.39 8.82 -16.58
N ARG A 219 11.59 8.77 -15.98
CA ARG A 219 11.75 8.38 -14.58
C ARG A 219 10.96 9.29 -13.65
N ASP A 220 11.05 10.59 -13.82
CA ASP A 220 10.30 11.58 -13.02
C ASP A 220 8.78 11.33 -13.10
N MET A 221 8.24 11.07 -14.31
CA MET A 221 6.82 10.71 -14.48
C MET A 221 6.45 9.42 -13.74
N PHE A 222 7.20 8.33 -13.92
CA PHE A 222 6.91 7.06 -13.26
C PHE A 222 7.02 7.18 -11.74
N THR A 223 8.01 7.91 -11.22
CA THR A 223 8.15 8.17 -9.77
C THR A 223 6.96 8.95 -9.23
N LYS A 224 6.46 9.95 -9.96
CA LYS A 224 5.26 10.72 -9.57
C LYS A 224 4.01 9.84 -9.56
N TYR A 225 3.80 9.01 -10.59
CA TYR A 225 2.66 8.08 -10.61
C TYR A 225 2.73 7.07 -9.48
N PHE A 226 3.93 6.53 -9.20
CA PHE A 226 4.16 5.68 -8.05
C PHE A 226 3.77 6.40 -6.75
N ALA A 227 4.29 7.61 -6.52
CA ALA A 227 3.99 8.37 -5.31
C ALA A 227 2.49 8.67 -5.17
N MET A 228 1.82 9.07 -6.26
CA MET A 228 0.37 9.29 -6.27
C MET A 228 -0.41 8.01 -5.96
N GLY A 229 -0.05 6.87 -6.56
CA GLY A 229 -0.70 5.59 -6.30
C GLY A 229 -0.56 5.15 -4.83
N VAL A 230 0.63 5.34 -4.25
CA VAL A 230 0.87 5.07 -2.82
C VAL A 230 0.03 6.00 -1.93
N ILE A 231 0.01 7.30 -2.23
CA ILE A 231 -0.73 8.29 -1.44
C ILE A 231 -2.25 8.07 -1.53
N ALA A 232 -2.77 7.65 -2.69
CA ALA A 232 -4.18 7.30 -2.83
C ALA A 232 -4.58 6.17 -1.87
N GLY A 233 -3.78 5.10 -1.80
CA GLY A 233 -4.02 4.00 -0.83
C GLY A 233 -3.89 4.45 0.63
N VAL A 234 -3.00 5.39 0.94
CA VAL A 234 -2.89 5.99 2.27
C VAL A 234 -4.19 6.74 2.64
N PHE A 235 -4.74 7.54 1.74
CA PHE A 235 -5.97 8.31 2.01
C PHE A 235 -7.19 7.42 2.28
N GLU A 236 -7.35 6.32 1.54
CA GLU A 236 -8.42 5.34 1.79
C GLU A 236 -8.34 4.79 3.23
N ASN A 237 -7.13 4.47 3.70
CA ASN A 237 -6.91 3.99 5.06
C ASN A 237 -7.16 5.08 6.12
N VAL A 238 -6.78 6.33 5.86
CA VAL A 238 -7.08 7.45 6.77
C VAL A 238 -8.58 7.66 6.91
N GLN A 239 -9.33 7.63 5.80
CA GLN A 239 -10.79 7.79 5.85
C GLN A 239 -11.45 6.70 6.69
N ASN A 240 -11.03 5.43 6.50
CA ASN A 240 -11.50 4.32 7.31
C ASN A 240 -11.17 4.49 8.80
N LEU A 241 -9.98 5.01 9.12
CA LEU A 241 -9.57 5.30 10.49
C LEU A 241 -10.43 6.41 11.12
N VAL A 242 -10.63 7.52 10.41
CA VAL A 242 -11.42 8.67 10.89
C VAL A 242 -12.89 8.27 11.10
N LEU A 243 -13.49 7.55 10.15
CA LEU A 243 -14.87 7.06 10.28
C LEU A 243 -15.01 6.12 11.48
N GLY A 244 -14.03 5.23 11.70
CA GLY A 244 -13.98 4.37 12.87
C GLY A 244 -13.89 5.13 14.20
N LEU A 245 -13.08 6.19 14.26
CA LEU A 245 -12.97 7.05 15.46
C LEU A 245 -14.26 7.83 15.75
N LEU A 246 -15.01 8.21 14.71
CA LEU A 246 -16.31 8.89 14.85
C LEU A 246 -17.45 7.93 15.20
N GLY A 247 -17.18 6.63 15.38
CA GLY A 247 -18.21 5.63 15.69
C GLY A 247 -19.21 5.39 14.55
N ARG A 248 -18.95 5.92 13.35
CA ARG A 248 -19.82 5.71 12.19
C ARG A 248 -19.36 4.48 11.43
N SER A 249 -20.16 3.42 11.49
CA SER A 249 -19.93 2.25 10.64
C SER A 249 -20.19 2.65 9.17
N PRO A 250 -19.27 2.34 8.23
CA PRO A 250 -19.45 2.67 6.81
C PRO A 250 -20.76 2.14 6.21
N LYS A 251 -21.32 1.06 6.79
CA LYS A 251 -22.61 0.49 6.37
C LYS A 251 -23.79 1.43 6.58
N GLN A 252 -23.75 2.35 7.55
CA GLN A 252 -24.84 3.30 7.77
C GLN A 252 -24.90 4.43 6.72
N VAL A 253 -23.84 4.63 5.95
CA VAL A 253 -23.76 5.75 5.00
C VAL A 253 -24.39 5.39 3.64
N THR A 254 -24.54 4.10 3.33
CA THR A 254 -25.07 3.66 2.03
C THR A 254 -26.59 3.49 1.97
N GLY A 255 -27.32 3.81 3.04
CA GLY A 255 -28.78 4.05 2.98
C GLY A 255 -29.65 2.92 2.42
N GLU A 256 -29.14 1.68 2.37
CA GLU A 256 -29.81 0.55 1.69
C GLU A 256 -30.61 -0.34 2.65
N GLU A 257 -30.68 -0.03 3.95
CA GLU A 257 -31.37 -0.88 4.94
C GLU A 257 -32.89 -0.60 5.10
N ASP A 258 -33.47 0.41 4.44
CA ASP A 258 -34.89 0.77 4.67
C ASP A 258 -35.90 0.32 3.59
N GLU A 259 -35.48 -0.30 2.48
CA GLU A 259 -36.44 -0.73 1.44
C GLU A 259 -36.84 -2.21 1.46
N LEU A 260 -36.06 -3.10 2.09
CA LEU A 260 -36.37 -4.55 2.06
C LEU A 260 -37.29 -5.04 3.19
N SER A 261 -37.80 -4.14 4.06
CA SER A 261 -38.78 -4.50 5.12
C SER A 261 -40.24 -4.23 4.74
N LYS A 262 -40.51 -3.66 3.56
CA LYS A 262 -41.87 -3.35 3.09
C LYS A 262 -42.44 -4.34 2.05
N THR A 263 -42.10 -5.62 2.13
CA THR A 263 -42.90 -6.66 1.43
C THR A 263 -44.03 -7.12 2.35
N PRO A 264 -45.30 -6.77 2.07
CA PRO A 264 -46.43 -7.26 2.84
C PRO A 264 -46.53 -8.78 2.65
N ARG A 265 -46.60 -9.52 3.77
CA ARG A 265 -47.01 -10.92 3.73
C ARG A 265 -48.45 -10.97 3.24
N THR A 266 -48.65 -11.57 2.09
CA THR A 266 -49.96 -12.00 1.57
C THR A 266 -50.12 -13.48 1.84
#